data_AF-A0A914PC94-F1
#
_entry.id   AF-A0A914PC94-F1
#
_cell.length_a   1.000
_cell.length_b   1.000
_cell.length_c   1.000
_cell.angle_alpha   90.00
_cell.angle_beta   90.00
_cell.angle_gamma   90.00
#
_symmetry.space_group_name_H-M   'P 1'
#
loop_
_entity.id
_entity.type
_entity.pdbx_description
1 polymer ?
#
loop_
_entity_poly.entity_id
_entity_poly.type
_entity_poly.pdbx_seq_one_letter_code
_entity_poly.pdbx_strand_id
1 'polypeptide(L)'
;MVHRDVACRNILLTEGNIAKLADFGLCCHCDETFTYQATTNKRLPLKWLSIEALTERLFSEKSDVWAFGILCFEIFSFGKIPYFTLSNDEMVEFLQAGNRLEKPNGAPDAIYELMLVCWKEDPADRLKFEDIGNSLKTMLENETASYGYLKLGSDD
;
A
#
# COMPACT_ATOMS: atom_id res chain seq x y z
N MET A 1 -7.36 6.55 -12.09
CA MET A 1 -7.38 5.07 -12.28
C MET A 1 -7.20 4.43 -10.91
N VAL A 2 -7.90 3.33 -10.63
CA VAL A 2 -7.74 2.54 -9.39
C VAL A 2 -7.29 1.14 -9.76
N HIS A 3 -6.24 0.63 -9.11
CA HIS A 3 -5.58 -0.65 -9.41
C HIS A 3 -6.28 -1.85 -8.78
N ARG A 4 -6.64 -1.75 -7.49
CA ARG A 4 -7.37 -2.78 -6.71
C ARG A 4 -6.59 -4.08 -6.44
N ASP A 5 -5.31 -4.11 -6.79
CA ASP A 5 -4.42 -5.26 -6.58
C ASP A 5 -2.95 -4.84 -6.42
N VAL A 6 -2.73 -3.73 -5.70
CA VAL A 6 -1.37 -3.32 -5.34
C VAL A 6 -0.83 -4.30 -4.29
N ALA A 7 0.19 -5.07 -4.68
CA ALA A 7 0.81 -6.09 -3.84
C ALA A 7 2.21 -6.43 -4.38
N CYS A 8 3.08 -6.99 -3.55
CA CYS A 8 4.46 -7.30 -3.95
C CYS A 8 4.53 -8.24 -5.17
N ARG A 9 3.61 -9.20 -5.28
CA ARG A 9 3.50 -10.11 -6.44
C ARG A 9 3.28 -9.41 -7.79
N ASN A 10 2.74 -8.19 -7.75
CA ASN A 10 2.43 -7.37 -8.92
C ASN A 10 3.47 -6.26 -9.14
N ILE A 11 4.57 -6.27 -8.38
CA ILE A 11 5.73 -5.42 -8.61
C ILE A 11 6.80 -6.24 -9.33
N LEU A 12 7.14 -5.81 -10.54
CA LEU A 12 8.21 -6.41 -11.35
C LEU A 12 9.49 -5.57 -11.23
N LEU A 13 10.63 -6.24 -11.16
CA LEU A 13 11.94 -5.59 -11.19
C LEU A 13 12.57 -5.78 -12.57
N THR A 14 13.04 -4.68 -13.17
CA THR A 14 13.88 -4.75 -14.36
C THR A 14 15.32 -5.12 -13.98
N GLU A 15 16.15 -5.40 -14.99
CA GLU A 15 17.59 -5.64 -14.81
C GLU A 15 18.31 -4.47 -14.10
N GLY A 16 17.82 -3.23 -14.26
CA GLY A 16 18.33 -2.04 -13.58
C GLY A 16 17.80 -1.81 -12.16
N ASN A 17 17.19 -2.82 -11.51
CA ASN A 17 16.51 -2.69 -10.22
C ASN A 17 15.40 -1.63 -10.20
N ILE A 18 14.75 -1.39 -11.34
CA ILE A 18 13.62 -0.47 -11.43
C ILE A 18 12.35 -1.25 -11.14
N ALA A 19 11.67 -0.90 -10.05
CA ALA A 19 10.35 -1.44 -9.71
C ALA A 19 9.26 -0.85 -10.61
N LYS A 20 8.41 -1.71 -11.16
CA LYS A 20 7.26 -1.34 -12.00
C LYS A 20 6.03 -2.10 -11.56
N LEU A 21 4.93 -1.38 -11.38
CA LEU A 21 3.62 -1.97 -11.12
C LEU A 21 3.08 -2.64 -12.39
N ALA A 22 2.54 -3.84 -12.24
CA ALA A 22 2.02 -4.69 -13.30
C ALA A 22 0.65 -5.28 -12.91
N ASP A 23 0.08 -6.06 -13.81
CA ASP A 23 -1.23 -6.73 -13.68
C ASP A 23 -2.43 -5.79 -13.44
N PHE A 24 -2.83 -5.13 -14.52
CA PHE A 24 -3.97 -4.21 -14.54
C PHE A 24 -5.33 -4.91 -14.75
N GLY A 25 -5.42 -6.25 -14.56
CA GLY A 25 -6.62 -7.05 -14.86
C GLY A 25 -7.84 -6.76 -13.98
N LEU A 26 -7.62 -6.08 -12.85
CA LEU A 26 -8.65 -5.62 -11.91
C LEU A 26 -8.90 -4.11 -11.94
N CYS A 27 -8.11 -3.36 -12.72
CA CYS A 27 -8.17 -1.91 -12.74
C CYS A 27 -9.53 -1.38 -13.23
N CYS A 28 -9.95 -0.25 -12.68
CA CYS A 28 -11.09 0.50 -13.16
C CYS A 28 -10.78 2.00 -13.28
N HIS A 29 -11.48 2.66 -14.20
CA HIS A 29 -11.55 4.11 -14.22
C HIS A 29 -12.63 4.52 -13.24
N CYS A 30 -12.25 5.19 -12.15
CA CYS A 30 -13.17 5.86 -11.25
C CYS A 30 -12.98 7.35 -11.47
N ASP A 31 -14.07 8.07 -11.72
CA ASP A 31 -14.08 9.52 -11.60
C ASP A 31 -13.87 9.88 -10.12
N GLU A 32 -13.17 10.98 -9.83
CA GLU A 32 -12.74 11.38 -8.47
C GLU A 32 -13.89 11.47 -7.43
N THR A 33 -15.13 11.57 -7.90
CA THR A 33 -16.35 11.66 -7.11
C THR A 33 -17.08 10.32 -6.91
N PHE A 34 -16.66 9.26 -7.58
CA PHE A 34 -17.36 7.99 -7.61
C PHE A 34 -16.54 6.84 -7.03
N THR A 35 -17.03 6.32 -5.92
CA THR A 35 -16.60 5.04 -5.39
C THR A 35 -17.19 3.93 -6.27
N TYR A 36 -16.33 3.08 -6.83
CA TYR A 36 -16.81 1.94 -7.62
C TYR A 36 -17.27 0.83 -6.67
N GLN A 37 -18.57 0.50 -6.71
CA GLN A 37 -19.10 -0.68 -6.03
C GLN A 37 -19.00 -1.88 -6.98
N ALA A 38 -18.13 -2.84 -6.67
CA ALA A 38 -17.93 -4.00 -7.52
C ALA A 38 -19.16 -4.92 -7.52
N THR A 39 -19.76 -5.14 -8.70
CA THR A 39 -20.90 -6.04 -8.91
C THR A 39 -20.53 -7.45 -9.37
N THR A 40 -19.23 -7.73 -9.55
CA THR A 40 -18.74 -8.97 -10.18
C THR A 40 -18.10 -9.95 -9.19
N ASN A 41 -18.32 -11.25 -9.39
CA ASN A 41 -17.75 -12.38 -8.63
C ASN A 41 -16.23 -12.60 -8.86
N LYS A 42 -15.46 -11.57 -9.24
CA LYS A 42 -14.01 -11.71 -9.40
C LYS A 42 -13.37 -11.99 -8.03
N ARG A 43 -12.41 -12.92 -7.98
CA ARG A 43 -11.64 -13.19 -6.77
C ARG A 43 -10.80 -11.94 -6.44
N LEU A 44 -10.96 -11.43 -5.23
CA LEU A 44 -10.28 -10.23 -4.76
C LEU A 44 -9.18 -10.59 -3.75
N PRO A 45 -8.10 -9.79 -3.67
CA PRO A 45 -6.99 -10.01 -2.75
C PRO A 45 -7.31 -9.52 -1.34
N LEU A 46 -8.20 -10.21 -0.63
CA LEU A 46 -8.81 -9.71 0.63
C LEU A 46 -7.82 -9.12 1.64
N LYS A 47 -6.65 -9.75 1.85
CA LYS A 47 -5.61 -9.30 2.81
C LYS A 47 -4.94 -7.96 2.45
N TRP A 48 -5.13 -7.46 1.23
CA TRP A 48 -4.60 -6.17 0.75
C TRP A 48 -5.68 -5.08 0.67
N LEU A 49 -6.95 -5.44 0.84
CA LEU A 49 -8.06 -4.52 0.71
C LEU A 49 -8.18 -3.63 1.96
N SER A 50 -8.60 -2.39 1.73
CA SER A 50 -9.02 -1.48 2.80
C SER A 50 -10.33 -1.94 3.45
N ILE A 51 -10.64 -1.39 4.62
CA ILE A 51 -11.85 -1.76 5.37
C ILE A 51 -13.10 -1.52 4.52
N GLU A 52 -13.23 -0.35 3.89
CA GLU A 52 -14.38 -0.02 3.04
C GLU A 52 -14.47 -0.90 1.77
N ALA A 53 -13.34 -1.39 1.25
CA ALA A 53 -13.30 -2.33 0.14
C ALA A 53 -13.70 -3.75 0.56
N LEU A 54 -13.42 -4.13 1.81
CA LEU A 54 -13.82 -5.40 2.41
C LEU A 54 -15.31 -5.44 2.75
N THR A 55 -15.81 -4.40 3.41
CA THR A 55 -17.18 -4.37 3.96
C THR A 55 -18.22 -3.93 2.92
N GLU A 56 -17.92 -2.88 2.16
CA GLU A 56 -18.89 -2.19 1.32
C GLU A 56 -18.58 -2.31 -0.18
N ARG A 57 -17.48 -3.00 -0.52
CA ARG A 57 -16.95 -3.12 -1.89
C ARG A 57 -16.61 -1.79 -2.53
N LEU A 58 -16.21 -0.82 -1.72
CA LEU A 58 -15.87 0.53 -2.13
C LEU A 58 -14.40 0.64 -2.54
N PHE A 59 -14.14 0.98 -3.80
CA PHE A 59 -12.80 1.16 -4.34
C PHE A 59 -12.56 2.60 -4.79
N SER A 60 -11.38 3.13 -4.45
CA SER A 60 -10.89 4.47 -4.78
C SER A 60 -9.36 4.51 -4.77
N GLU A 61 -8.75 5.62 -5.18
CA GLU A 61 -7.30 5.82 -5.01
C GLU A 61 -6.86 5.62 -3.55
N LYS A 62 -7.70 6.02 -2.57
CA LYS A 62 -7.43 5.84 -1.14
C LYS A 62 -7.47 4.38 -0.69
N SER A 63 -8.19 3.52 -1.40
CA SER A 63 -8.11 2.06 -1.17
C SER A 63 -6.80 1.47 -1.72
N ASP A 64 -6.25 2.02 -2.80
CA ASP A 64 -4.92 1.65 -3.29
C ASP A 64 -3.81 2.15 -2.35
N VAL A 65 -3.99 3.31 -1.71
CA VAL A 65 -3.07 3.81 -0.67
C VAL A 65 -2.99 2.83 0.51
N TRP A 66 -4.12 2.26 0.94
CA TRP A 66 -4.12 1.21 1.96
C TRP A 66 -3.30 -0.01 1.50
N ALA A 67 -3.57 -0.48 0.27
CA ALA A 67 -2.86 -1.61 -0.32
C ALA A 67 -1.35 -1.33 -0.47
N PHE A 68 -0.96 -0.09 -0.74
CA PHE A 68 0.44 0.35 -0.72
C PHE A 68 1.08 0.21 0.68
N GLY A 69 0.37 0.54 1.75
CA GLY A 69 0.85 0.26 3.11
C GLY A 69 1.12 -1.24 3.34
N ILE A 70 0.23 -2.11 2.85
CA ILE A 70 0.43 -3.57 2.91
C ILE A 70 1.63 -4.00 2.04
N LEU A 71 1.83 -3.40 0.86
CA LEU A 71 3.03 -3.61 0.04
C LEU A 71 4.31 -3.24 0.80
N CYS A 72 4.33 -2.11 1.51
CA CYS A 72 5.48 -1.74 2.34
C CYS A 72 5.72 -2.79 3.45
N PHE A 73 4.67 -3.28 4.10
CA PHE A 73 4.80 -4.40 5.04
C PHE A 73 5.41 -5.64 4.38
N GLU A 74 4.95 -6.04 3.19
CA GLU A 74 5.51 -7.18 2.45
C GLU A 74 7.01 -6.98 2.18
N ILE A 75 7.41 -5.79 1.70
CA ILE A 75 8.81 -5.48 1.41
C ILE A 75 9.67 -5.60 2.68
N PHE A 76 9.31 -4.92 3.76
CA PHE A 76 10.12 -4.88 4.97
C PHE A 76 10.03 -6.12 5.85
N SER A 77 9.04 -6.98 5.59
CA SER A 77 8.93 -8.30 6.23
C SER A 77 9.58 -9.43 5.42
N PHE A 78 10.19 -9.12 4.27
CA PHE A 78 10.74 -10.10 3.33
C PHE A 78 9.68 -11.08 2.80
N GLY A 79 8.51 -10.55 2.44
CA GLY A 79 7.43 -11.29 1.78
C GLY A 79 6.55 -12.10 2.72
N LYS A 80 6.44 -11.74 4.01
CA LYS A 80 5.48 -12.40 4.90
C LYS A 80 4.05 -12.15 4.42
N ILE A 81 3.20 -13.17 4.61
CA ILE A 81 1.78 -13.06 4.31
C ILE A 81 1.12 -12.14 5.34
N PRO A 82 0.43 -11.06 4.91
CA PRO A 82 -0.31 -10.19 5.83
C PRO A 82 -1.37 -10.98 6.61
N TYR A 83 -1.50 -10.70 7.91
CA TYR A 83 -2.51 -11.30 8.79
C TYR A 83 -2.53 -12.84 8.71
N PHE A 84 -1.35 -13.50 8.62
CA PHE A 84 -1.27 -14.95 8.35
C PHE A 84 -1.94 -15.83 9.43
N THR A 85 -2.09 -15.31 10.64
CA THR A 85 -2.73 -15.99 11.78
C THR A 85 -4.24 -15.83 11.84
N LEU A 86 -4.82 -14.96 11.02
CA LEU A 86 -6.24 -14.63 11.03
C LEU A 86 -6.93 -15.21 9.79
N SER A 87 -8.13 -15.75 9.99
CA SER A 87 -9.09 -15.95 8.91
C SER A 87 -9.56 -14.60 8.33
N ASN A 88 -10.28 -14.63 7.21
CA ASN A 88 -10.77 -13.39 6.59
C ASN A 88 -11.77 -12.65 7.49
N ASP A 89 -12.64 -13.37 8.19
CA ASP A 89 -13.66 -12.76 9.06
C ASP A 89 -12.99 -12.16 10.31
N GLU A 90 -12.08 -12.91 10.95
CA GLU A 90 -11.29 -12.42 12.09
C GLU A 90 -10.43 -11.20 11.70
N MET A 91 -9.91 -11.16 10.47
CA MET A 91 -9.16 -10.01 9.98
C MET A 91 -10.04 -8.76 9.88
N VAL A 92 -11.29 -8.88 9.43
CA VAL A 92 -12.22 -7.75 9.36
C VAL A 92 -12.51 -7.22 10.77
N GLU A 93 -12.81 -8.11 11.72
CA GLU A 93 -13.04 -7.73 13.13
C GLU A 93 -11.81 -7.06 13.76
N PHE A 94 -10.62 -7.63 13.51
CA PHE A 94 -9.34 -7.08 13.98
C PHE A 94 -9.11 -5.65 13.48
N LEU A 95 -9.37 -5.40 12.20
CA LEU A 95 -9.20 -4.08 11.57
C LEU A 95 -10.24 -3.06 12.06
N GLN A 96 -11.50 -3.48 12.22
CA GLN A 96 -12.59 -2.64 12.74
C GLN A 96 -12.38 -2.26 14.22
N ALA A 97 -11.68 -3.09 15.00
CA ALA A 97 -11.26 -2.76 16.35
C ALA A 97 -10.07 -1.77 16.40
N GLY A 98 -9.63 -1.24 15.25
CA GLY A 98 -8.54 -0.27 15.15
C GLY A 98 -7.14 -0.88 15.12
N ASN A 99 -7.02 -2.21 15.16
CA ASN A 99 -5.72 -2.87 15.14
C ASN A 99 -5.13 -2.87 13.74
N ARG A 100 -3.79 -2.91 13.65
CA ARG A 100 -3.02 -2.94 12.39
C ARG A 100 -1.91 -3.98 12.49
N LEU A 101 -1.26 -4.28 11.36
CA LEU A 101 -0.07 -5.14 11.37
C LEU A 101 1.02 -4.52 12.24
N GLU A 102 1.70 -5.37 13.00
CA GLU A 102 2.88 -4.95 13.77
C GLU A 102 4.01 -4.52 12.83
N LYS A 103 4.86 -3.62 13.35
CA LYS A 103 6.05 -3.16 12.66
C LYS A 103 6.98 -4.33 12.31
N PRO A 104 7.36 -4.53 11.03
CA PRO A 104 8.39 -5.50 10.68
C PRO A 104 9.74 -5.13 11.31
N ASN A 105 10.48 -6.11 11.84
CA ASN A 105 11.77 -5.88 12.51
C ASN A 105 12.79 -5.10 11.66
N GLY A 106 12.74 -5.23 10.33
CA GLY A 106 13.65 -4.54 9.41
C GLY A 106 13.16 -3.17 8.92
N ALA A 107 11.97 -2.73 9.31
CA ALA A 107 11.42 -1.45 8.88
C ALA A 107 12.01 -0.29 9.72
N PRO A 108 12.46 0.82 9.10
CA PRO A 108 12.67 2.07 9.80
C PRO A 108 11.38 2.58 10.45
N ASP A 109 11.48 3.32 11.56
CA ASP A 109 10.30 3.90 12.23
C ASP A 109 9.51 4.81 11.29
N ALA A 110 10.20 5.65 10.51
CA ALA A 110 9.58 6.56 9.55
C ALA A 110 8.73 5.84 8.49
N ILE A 111 9.18 4.65 8.06
CA ILE A 111 8.40 3.82 7.13
C ILE A 111 7.18 3.23 7.83
N TYR A 112 7.32 2.76 9.06
CA TYR A 112 6.17 2.21 9.80
C TYR A 112 5.11 3.28 10.08
N GLU A 113 5.52 4.50 10.45
CA GLU A 113 4.61 5.64 10.57
C GLU A 113 3.88 5.92 9.24
N LEU A 114 4.59 5.84 8.11
CA LEU A 114 3.96 5.95 6.79
C LEU A 114 2.95 4.82 6.53
N MET A 115 3.26 3.57 6.92
CA MET A 115 2.31 2.46 6.84
C MET A 115 1.05 2.75 7.67
N LEU A 116 1.19 3.22 8.90
CA LEU A 116 0.06 3.58 9.77
C LEU A 116 -0.79 4.70 9.17
N VAL A 117 -0.17 5.70 8.54
CA VAL A 117 -0.89 6.75 7.81
C VAL A 117 -1.67 6.20 6.62
N CYS A 118 -1.11 5.23 5.89
CA CYS A 118 -1.80 4.53 4.80
C CYS A 118 -2.99 3.70 5.32
N TRP A 119 -2.94 3.22 6.57
CA TRP A 119 -3.96 2.39 7.17
C TRP A 119 -4.92 3.14 8.10
N LYS A 120 -5.03 4.46 7.99
CA LYS A 120 -6.08 5.18 8.72
C LYS A 120 -7.47 4.68 8.30
N GLU A 121 -8.37 4.64 9.27
CA GLU A 121 -9.73 4.12 9.08
C GLU A 121 -10.48 4.95 8.04
N ASP A 122 -10.60 6.26 8.26
CA ASP A 122 -11.20 7.18 7.29
C ASP A 122 -10.27 7.33 6.05
N PRO A 123 -10.76 6.99 4.84
CA PRO A 123 -10.02 7.20 3.59
C PRO A 123 -9.56 8.65 3.37
N ALA A 124 -10.29 9.65 3.90
CA ALA A 124 -9.95 11.06 3.76
C ALA A 124 -8.68 11.44 4.52
N ASP A 125 -8.38 10.73 5.62
CA ASP A 125 -7.20 11.00 6.45
C ASP A 125 -5.91 10.35 5.92
N ARG A 126 -6.04 9.43 4.95
CA ARG A 126 -4.89 8.79 4.28
C ARG A 126 -4.24 9.82 3.35
N LEU A 127 -2.92 9.75 3.17
CA LEU A 127 -2.21 10.65 2.24
C LEU A 127 -2.59 10.37 0.78
N LYS A 128 -2.28 11.30 -0.13
CA LYS A 128 -2.30 11.02 -1.58
C LYS A 128 -0.97 10.39 -1.99
N PHE A 129 -0.95 9.68 -3.11
CA PHE A 129 0.29 9.07 -3.60
C PHE A 129 1.41 10.10 -3.87
N GLU A 130 1.05 11.31 -4.31
CA GLU A 130 2.01 12.42 -4.47
C GLU A 130 2.72 12.75 -3.14
N ASP A 131 1.96 12.91 -2.06
CA ASP A 131 2.50 13.21 -0.72
C ASP A 131 3.35 12.06 -0.18
N ILE A 132 2.94 10.81 -0.45
CA ILE A 132 3.70 9.61 -0.12
C ILE A 132 5.05 9.61 -0.87
N GLY A 133 5.03 9.89 -2.17
CA GLY A 133 6.24 9.97 -3.00
C GLY A 133 7.22 11.04 -2.50
N ASN A 134 6.70 12.22 -2.16
CA ASN A 134 7.49 13.31 -1.57
C ASN A 134 8.09 12.89 -0.21
N SER A 135 7.30 12.25 0.65
CA SER A 135 7.76 11.76 1.95
C SER A 135 8.89 10.74 1.81
N LEU A 136 8.75 9.77 0.89
CA LEU A 136 9.77 8.76 0.62
C LEU A 136 11.05 9.37 0.04
N LYS A 137 10.92 10.36 -0.86
CA LYS A 137 12.07 11.10 -1.41
C LYS A 137 12.86 11.78 -0.30
N THR A 138 12.18 12.49 0.60
CA THR A 138 12.83 13.16 1.74
C THR A 138 13.49 12.14 2.69
N MET A 139 12.84 11.01 2.96
CA MET A 139 13.44 9.94 3.78
C MET A 139 14.74 9.40 3.14
N LEU A 140 14.71 9.15 1.83
CA LEU A 140 15.89 8.70 1.08
C LEU A 140 17.00 9.74 1.11
N GLU A 141 16.71 11.02 0.87
CA GLU A 141 17.71 12.09 0.90
C GLU A 141 18.38 12.20 2.29
N ASN A 142 17.61 12.06 3.37
CA ASN A 142 18.12 12.10 4.74
C ASN A 142 19.04 10.90 5.06
N GLU A 143 18.63 9.67 4.70
CA GLU A 143 19.49 8.49 4.87
C GLU A 143 20.74 8.57 4.00
N THR A 144 20.57 9.03 2.77
CA THR A 144 21.66 9.20 1.81
C THR A 144 22.70 10.21 2.27
N ALA A 145 22.26 11.33 2.85
CA ALA A 145 23.17 12.31 3.47
C ALA A 145 23.90 11.71 4.69
N SER A 146 23.25 10.80 5.42
CA SER A 146 23.84 10.10 6.57
C SER A 146 24.84 8.99 6.19
N TYR A 147 24.63 8.30 5.07
CA TYR A 147 25.45 7.15 4.63
C TYR A 147 26.41 7.46 3.48
N GLY A 148 26.22 8.56 2.74
CA GLY A 148 27.13 9.03 1.69
C GLY A 148 27.12 8.24 0.37
N TYR A 149 26.20 7.29 0.16
CA TYR A 149 26.27 6.30 -0.93
C TYR A 149 25.38 6.56 -2.16
N LEU A 150 24.40 7.47 -2.11
CA LEU A 150 23.54 7.76 -3.26
C LEU A 150 23.69 9.24 -3.66
N LYS A 151 24.03 9.51 -4.91
CA LYS A 151 23.67 10.79 -5.53
C LYS A 151 22.46 10.47 -6.38
N LEU A 152 21.27 10.90 -5.94
CA LEU A 152 20.13 10.97 -6.85
C LEU A 152 20.56 11.88 -7.98
N GLY A 153 20.70 11.30 -9.18
CA GLY A 153 21.23 12.00 -10.35
C GLY A 153 20.50 13.31 -10.57
N SER A 154 21.27 14.38 -10.73
CA SER A 154 20.81 15.60 -11.37
C SER A 154 20.41 15.26 -12.80
N ASP A 155 19.13 15.41 -13.13
CA ASP A 155 18.68 15.42 -14.50
C ASP A 155 19.34 16.60 -15.23
N ASP A 156 20.16 16.30 -16.25
CA ASP A 156 20.48 17.21 -17.37
C ASP A 156 19.39 17.06 -18.46
#